data_AF-K1T2J6-F1
#
_entry.id   AF-K1T2J6-F1
#
_cell.length_a   1.000
_cell.length_b   1.000
_cell.length_c   1.000
_cell.angle_alpha   90.00
_cell.angle_beta   90.00
_cell.angle_gamma   90.00
#
_symmetry.space_group_name_H-M   'P 1'
#
loop_
_entity.id
_entity.type
_entity.pdbx_description
1 polymer ?
#
loop_
_entity_poly.entity_id
_entity_poly.type
_entity_poly.pdbx_seq_one_letter_code
_entity_poly.pdbx_strand_id
1 'polypeptide(L)'
;YNFQTLREELIAAGHTFATRSDTEVLLHGYEQWGNQLPGKLRGMFTFVIWDHKTKTMFGARDIFGIKPFYYYNQDGLFLFGSEIKSFLAHPGFKKELNEERLPEYLSIEYIPNEETMFKNVYKLPSGCMFTWENGELTVERYYEIKYHVDDSKSLEEWEKIITDTFAESVAAHQIADVEVGCFLSSGVDSSFVVNEVAKGTPHVKSF
;
A
#
# COMPACT_ATOMS: atom_id res chain seq x y z
N TYR A 1 -7.76 4.06 4.82
CA TYR A 1 -8.64 3.72 5.96
C TYR A 1 -8.87 4.91 6.87
N ASN A 2 -7.84 5.62 7.32
CA ASN A 2 -7.97 6.77 8.23
C ASN A 2 -8.16 8.13 7.53
N PHE A 3 -8.68 8.17 6.30
CA PHE A 3 -8.70 9.40 5.51
C PHE A 3 -9.66 10.45 6.09
N GLN A 4 -10.76 10.06 6.75
CA GLN A 4 -11.66 10.99 7.41
C GLN A 4 -10.97 11.74 8.56
N THR A 5 -10.24 11.02 9.42
CA THR A 5 -9.49 11.61 10.53
C THR A 5 -8.38 12.54 10.03
N LEU A 6 -7.63 12.14 9.01
CA LEU A 6 -6.59 12.98 8.42
C LEU A 6 -7.17 14.22 7.74
N ARG A 7 -8.35 14.09 7.11
CA ARG A 7 -9.07 15.23 6.53
C ARG A 7 -9.44 16.25 7.60
N GLU A 8 -9.93 15.81 8.76
CA GLU A 8 -10.23 16.70 9.89
C GLU A 8 -8.98 17.42 10.41
N GLU A 9 -7.86 16.71 10.56
CA GLU A 9 -6.56 17.28 10.93
C GLU A 9 -6.12 18.37 9.93
N LEU A 10 -6.25 18.09 8.62
CA LEU A 10 -5.87 19.00 7.55
C LEU A 10 -6.80 20.22 7.45
N ILE A 11 -8.12 20.05 7.64
CA ILE A 11 -9.06 21.18 7.70
C ILE A 11 -8.73 22.08 8.89
N ALA A 12 -8.42 21.50 10.06
CA ALA A 12 -8.00 22.26 11.23
C ALA A 12 -6.67 23.00 11.01
N ALA A 13 -5.79 22.47 10.16
CA ALA A 13 -4.55 23.12 9.71
C ALA A 13 -4.75 24.19 8.62
N GLY A 14 -5.98 24.36 8.11
CA GLY A 14 -6.34 25.41 7.14
C GLY A 14 -6.50 24.94 5.69
N HIS A 15 -6.42 23.64 5.41
CA HIS A 15 -6.65 23.10 4.07
C HIS A 15 -8.13 23.13 3.69
N THR A 16 -8.42 23.42 2.43
CA THR A 16 -9.79 23.43 1.89
C THR A 16 -9.94 22.31 0.87
N PHE A 17 -10.81 21.35 1.17
CA PHE A 17 -11.10 20.20 0.32
C PHE A 17 -12.23 20.50 -0.66
N ALA A 18 -12.11 20.02 -1.90
CA ALA A 18 -13.10 20.19 -2.96
C ALA A 18 -14.08 19.01 -3.05
N THR A 19 -13.60 17.80 -2.82
CA THR A 19 -14.41 16.57 -2.88
C THR A 19 -14.42 15.84 -1.55
N ARG A 20 -15.10 14.71 -1.47
CA ARG A 20 -15.10 13.78 -0.33
C ARG A 20 -14.18 12.56 -0.55
N SER A 21 -13.41 12.55 -1.64
CA SER A 21 -12.50 11.45 -1.97
C SER A 21 -11.35 11.38 -0.95
N ASP A 22 -10.91 10.16 -0.68
CA ASP A 22 -9.70 9.86 0.08
C ASP A 22 -8.43 10.40 -0.60
N THR A 23 -8.44 10.56 -1.91
CA THR A 23 -7.27 10.93 -2.71
C THR A 23 -6.80 12.36 -2.42
N GLU A 24 -7.71 13.29 -2.13
CA GLU A 24 -7.34 14.67 -1.77
C GLU A 24 -6.53 14.75 -0.46
N VAL A 25 -6.69 13.77 0.44
CA VAL A 25 -5.88 13.68 1.67
C VAL A 25 -4.41 13.46 1.33
N LEU A 26 -4.10 12.76 0.24
CA LEU A 26 -2.72 12.56 -0.19
C LEU A 26 -2.08 13.88 -0.62
N LEU A 27 -2.81 14.69 -1.40
CA LEU A 27 -2.30 15.97 -1.88
C LEU A 27 -2.12 16.97 -0.73
N HIS A 28 -3.16 17.22 0.06
CA HIS A 28 -3.08 18.14 1.18
C HIS A 28 -2.14 17.64 2.28
N GLY A 29 -2.10 16.33 2.50
CA GLY A 29 -1.15 15.72 3.43
C GLY A 29 0.31 15.89 2.98
N TYR A 30 0.58 15.86 1.68
CA TYR A 30 1.92 16.15 1.16
C TYR A 30 2.26 17.64 1.29
N GLU A 31 1.31 18.54 1.04
CA GLU A 31 1.49 19.97 1.28
C GLU A 31 1.82 20.29 2.75
N GLN A 32 1.17 19.59 3.68
CA GLN A 32 1.31 19.82 5.13
C GLN A 32 2.53 19.14 5.75
N TRP A 33 2.83 17.89 5.34
CA TRP A 33 3.82 17.04 6.01
C TRP A 33 4.98 16.58 5.09
N GLY A 34 4.92 16.87 3.79
CA GLY A 34 5.95 16.45 2.84
C GLY A 34 6.23 14.94 2.88
N ASN A 35 7.50 14.58 3.01
CA ASN A 35 7.95 13.18 3.05
C ASN A 35 7.52 12.42 4.32
N GLN A 36 6.96 13.09 5.33
CA GLN A 36 6.43 12.43 6.53
C GLN A 36 5.01 11.88 6.32
N LEU A 37 4.34 12.26 5.22
CA LEU A 37 2.98 11.81 4.89
C LEU A 37 2.80 10.28 4.99
N PRO A 38 3.66 9.43 4.40
CA PRO A 38 3.43 7.98 4.43
C PRO A 38 3.31 7.40 5.84
N GLY A 39 4.03 7.95 6.82
CA GLY A 39 3.96 7.52 8.22
C GLY A 39 2.65 7.86 8.93
N LYS A 40 1.81 8.73 8.34
CA LYS A 40 0.48 9.08 8.84
C LYS A 40 -0.64 8.27 8.19
N LEU A 41 -0.37 7.63 7.05
CA LEU A 41 -1.39 6.91 6.29
C LEU A 41 -1.60 5.51 6.86
N ARG A 42 -2.87 5.17 7.12
CA ARG A 42 -3.31 3.80 7.39
C ARG A 42 -4.20 3.34 6.24
N GLY A 43 -3.76 2.34 5.49
CA GLY A 43 -4.55 1.76 4.40
C GLY A 43 -3.73 0.92 3.44
N MET A 44 -4.43 0.30 2.49
CA MET A 44 -3.85 -0.22 1.26
C MET A 44 -3.66 0.92 0.26
N PHE A 45 -2.42 1.30 -0.05
CA PHE A 45 -2.17 2.44 -0.93
C PHE A 45 -0.88 2.31 -1.70
N THR A 46 -0.89 2.93 -2.87
CA THR A 46 0.31 3.46 -3.49
C THR A 46 -0.08 4.74 -4.23
N PHE A 47 0.82 5.71 -4.26
CA PHE A 47 0.57 6.99 -4.93
C PHE A 47 1.86 7.58 -5.48
N VAL A 48 1.69 8.50 -6.43
CA VAL A 48 2.76 9.34 -6.97
C VAL A 48 2.24 10.77 -7.07
N ILE A 49 3.03 11.72 -6.59
CA ILE A 49 2.82 13.15 -6.70
C ILE A 49 3.94 13.70 -7.57
N TRP A 50 3.57 14.48 -8.58
CA TRP A 50 4.51 15.22 -9.40
C TRP A 50 4.44 16.71 -9.03
N ASP A 51 5.52 17.23 -8.47
CA ASP A 51 5.63 18.66 -8.21
C ASP A 51 6.18 19.37 -9.47
N HIS A 52 5.31 20.13 -10.13
CA HIS A 52 5.66 20.87 -11.33
C HIS A 52 6.66 22.00 -11.11
N LYS A 53 6.78 22.54 -9.88
CA LYS A 53 7.70 23.64 -9.54
C LYS A 53 9.11 23.11 -9.33
N THR A 54 9.25 22.03 -8.55
CA THR A 54 10.56 21.44 -8.24
C THR A 54 11.01 20.41 -9.26
N LYS A 55 10.11 19.91 -10.12
CA LYS A 55 10.36 18.81 -11.08
C LYS A 55 10.74 17.51 -10.37
N THR A 56 10.11 17.26 -9.23
CA THR A 56 10.34 16.08 -8.40
C THR A 56 9.10 15.19 -8.40
N MET A 57 9.28 13.88 -8.58
CA MET A 57 8.26 12.89 -8.25
C MET A 57 8.49 12.38 -6.85
N PHE A 58 7.43 12.34 -6.04
CA PHE A 58 7.42 11.68 -4.75
C PHE A 58 6.34 10.61 -4.76
N GLY A 59 6.65 9.41 -4.26
CA GLY A 59 5.64 8.37 -4.13
C GLY A 59 5.91 7.44 -2.98
N ALA A 60 4.91 6.67 -2.60
CA ALA A 60 5.03 5.70 -1.54
C ALA A 60 4.14 4.47 -1.78
N ARG A 61 4.52 3.37 -1.14
CA ARG A 61 3.74 2.13 -1.09
C ARG A 61 3.46 1.77 0.36
N ASP A 62 2.28 1.24 0.63
CA ASP A 62 1.85 0.89 1.98
C ASP A 62 2.78 -0.12 2.67
N ILE A 63 2.66 -0.20 4.00
CA ILE A 63 3.54 -0.97 4.87
C ILE A 63 3.56 -2.48 4.57
N PHE A 64 2.49 -3.01 3.98
CA PHE A 64 2.36 -4.42 3.62
C PHE A 64 2.63 -4.66 2.13
N GLY A 65 2.70 -3.60 1.32
CA GLY A 65 2.80 -3.71 -0.12
C GLY A 65 1.52 -4.28 -0.75
N ILE A 66 0.35 -4.00 -0.19
CA ILE A 66 -0.92 -4.54 -0.70
C ILE A 66 -1.19 -4.05 -2.11
N LYS A 67 -1.00 -2.74 -2.37
CA LYS A 67 -1.14 -2.20 -3.72
C LYS A 67 0.16 -2.42 -4.51
N PRO A 68 0.11 -3.08 -5.68
CA PRO A 68 1.30 -3.26 -6.50
C PRO A 68 1.83 -1.93 -7.01
N PHE A 69 3.15 -1.78 -7.03
CA PHE A 69 3.84 -0.69 -7.67
C PHE A 69 5.09 -1.23 -8.34
N TYR A 70 5.07 -1.24 -9.68
CA TYR A 70 6.20 -1.60 -10.51
C TYR A 70 6.80 -0.35 -11.12
N TYR A 71 8.11 -0.33 -11.31
CA TYR A 71 8.78 0.71 -12.06
C TYR A 71 9.87 0.15 -12.96
N TYR A 72 10.05 0.78 -14.12
CA TYR A 72 11.16 0.58 -15.03
C TYR A 72 12.08 1.78 -14.94
N ASN A 73 13.38 1.55 -14.77
CA ASN A 73 14.36 2.64 -14.70
C ASN A 73 15.59 2.28 -15.54
N GLN A 74 15.70 2.86 -16.74
CA GLN A 74 16.82 2.61 -17.65
C GLN A 74 17.00 3.77 -18.63
N ASP A 75 18.26 4.14 -18.91
CA ASP A 75 18.62 5.13 -19.94
C ASP A 75 17.87 6.49 -19.80
N GLY A 76 17.61 6.93 -18.56
CA GLY A 76 16.87 8.16 -18.26
C GLY A 76 15.35 8.06 -18.42
N LEU A 77 14.83 6.88 -18.79
CA LEU A 77 13.40 6.60 -18.83
C LEU A 77 12.93 5.98 -17.52
N PHE A 78 12.00 6.67 -16.85
CA PHE A 78 11.29 6.16 -15.68
C PHE A 78 9.83 5.89 -16.04
N LEU A 79 9.40 4.63 -15.99
CA LEU A 79 7.99 4.23 -16.11
C LEU A 79 7.54 3.66 -14.78
N PHE A 80 6.28 3.85 -14.42
CA PHE A 80 5.70 3.22 -13.24
C PHE A 80 4.23 2.86 -13.47
N GLY A 81 3.73 1.89 -12.70
CA GLY A 81 2.35 1.45 -12.80
C GLY A 81 2.04 0.31 -11.83
N SER A 82 0.74 0.07 -11.62
CA SER A 82 0.28 -1.06 -10.80
C SER A 82 0.44 -2.41 -11.51
N GLU A 83 0.73 -2.41 -12.82
CA GLU A 83 0.94 -3.61 -13.60
C GLU A 83 1.98 -3.39 -14.70
N ILE A 84 2.89 -4.34 -14.88
CA ILE A 84 3.98 -4.28 -15.89
C ILE A 84 3.42 -4.21 -17.32
N LYS A 85 2.23 -4.77 -17.57
CA LYS A 85 1.60 -4.74 -18.90
C LYS A 85 1.39 -3.32 -19.44
N SER A 86 1.28 -2.33 -18.55
CA SER A 86 1.18 -0.91 -18.91
C SER A 86 2.43 -0.38 -19.62
N PHE A 87 3.61 -1.00 -19.41
CA PHE A 87 4.87 -0.58 -20.03
C PHE A 87 5.02 -1.11 -21.46
N LEU A 88 4.30 -2.17 -21.82
CA LEU A 88 4.51 -2.93 -23.06
C LEU A 88 4.29 -2.11 -24.34
N ALA A 89 3.46 -1.06 -24.27
CA ALA A 89 3.17 -0.19 -25.41
C ALA A 89 4.18 0.96 -25.54
N HIS A 90 4.99 1.23 -24.51
CA HIS A 90 5.91 2.36 -24.52
C HIS A 90 7.13 2.04 -25.43
N PRO A 91 7.47 2.90 -26.39
CA PRO A 91 8.54 2.61 -27.37
C PRO A 91 9.94 2.49 -26.73
N GLY A 92 10.15 3.14 -25.60
CA GLY A 92 11.40 3.04 -24.84
C GLY A 92 11.49 1.83 -23.89
N PHE A 93 10.42 1.04 -23.74
CA PHE A 93 10.45 -0.13 -22.86
C PHE A 93 11.04 -1.35 -23.59
N LYS A 94 12.19 -1.82 -23.10
CA LYS A 94 12.86 -3.03 -23.62
C LYS A 94 12.25 -4.28 -22.97
N LYS A 95 11.52 -5.08 -23.76
CA LYS A 95 10.90 -6.34 -23.32
C LYS A 95 11.94 -7.46 -23.25
N GLU A 96 12.76 -7.43 -22.21
CA GLU A 96 13.83 -8.41 -22.02
C GLU A 96 13.57 -9.29 -20.79
N LEU A 97 13.72 -10.60 -20.97
CA LEU A 97 13.60 -11.60 -19.91
C LEU A 97 14.77 -11.46 -18.91
N ASN A 98 14.46 -11.41 -17.62
CA ASN A 98 15.47 -11.52 -16.58
C ASN A 98 15.80 -12.99 -16.29
N GLU A 99 16.69 -13.56 -17.09
CA GLU A 99 17.09 -14.98 -16.97
C GLU A 99 17.73 -15.30 -15.61
N GLU A 100 18.35 -14.33 -14.95
CA GLU A 100 18.96 -14.52 -13.63
C GLU A 100 17.92 -14.88 -12.55
N ARG A 101 16.66 -14.48 -12.75
CA ARG A 101 15.56 -14.78 -11.83
C ARG A 101 14.81 -16.07 -12.17
N LEU A 102 15.10 -16.71 -13.32
CA LEU A 102 14.44 -17.96 -13.71
C LEU A 102 14.61 -19.08 -12.66
N PRO A 103 15.80 -19.32 -12.08
CA PRO A 103 15.96 -20.41 -11.11
C PRO A 103 15.07 -20.21 -9.88
N GLU A 104 14.95 -18.98 -9.36
CA GLU A 104 14.11 -18.65 -8.22
C GLU A 104 12.63 -18.89 -8.56
N TYR A 105 12.18 -18.33 -9.68
CA TYR A 105 10.79 -18.49 -10.12
C TYR A 105 10.42 -19.96 -10.38
N LEU A 106 11.30 -20.74 -11.02
CA LEU A 106 11.04 -22.15 -11.30
C LEU A 106 11.12 -23.04 -10.05
N SER A 107 11.81 -22.60 -9.00
CA SER A 107 11.97 -23.39 -7.77
C SER A 107 10.85 -23.15 -6.76
N ILE A 108 10.36 -21.91 -6.64
CA ILE A 108 9.39 -21.52 -5.59
C ILE A 108 8.18 -20.74 -6.13
N GLU A 109 8.03 -20.60 -7.45
CA GLU A 109 6.90 -19.92 -8.12
C GLU A 109 6.79 -18.40 -7.86
N TYR A 110 7.80 -17.79 -7.23
CA TYR A 110 7.89 -16.33 -7.06
C TYR A 110 9.33 -15.84 -6.95
N ILE A 111 9.54 -14.54 -7.10
CA ILE A 111 10.85 -13.88 -6.94
C ILE A 111 10.86 -13.12 -5.60
N PRO A 112 11.65 -13.58 -4.59
CA PRO A 112 11.64 -13.06 -3.21
C PRO A 112 12.46 -11.78 -3.01
N ASN A 113 12.63 -10.95 -4.05
CA ASN A 113 13.35 -9.66 -3.97
C ASN A 113 12.58 -8.57 -4.73
N GLU A 114 13.18 -7.41 -4.97
CA GLU A 114 12.57 -6.30 -5.70
C GLU A 114 12.45 -6.55 -7.20
N GLU A 115 13.20 -7.48 -7.77
CA GLU A 115 13.22 -7.72 -9.20
C GLU A 115 11.95 -8.44 -9.70
N THR A 116 11.83 -8.44 -11.03
CA THR A 116 10.78 -9.15 -11.76
C THR A 116 11.39 -9.99 -12.87
N MET A 117 10.53 -10.74 -13.57
CA MET A 117 10.91 -11.49 -14.78
C MET A 117 11.27 -10.58 -15.97
N PHE A 118 11.12 -9.26 -15.86
CA PHE A 118 11.60 -8.30 -16.86
C PHE A 118 12.85 -7.59 -16.34
N LYS A 119 13.91 -7.53 -17.16
CA LYS A 119 15.11 -6.78 -16.79
C LYS A 119 14.77 -5.30 -16.59
N ASN A 120 15.44 -4.69 -15.61
CA ASN A 120 15.28 -3.28 -15.22
C ASN A 120 13.86 -2.90 -14.78
N VAL A 121 13.00 -3.88 -14.50
CA VAL A 121 11.68 -3.68 -13.89
C VAL A 121 11.73 -4.20 -12.46
N TYR A 122 11.37 -3.32 -11.54
CA TYR A 122 11.45 -3.56 -10.10
C TYR A 122 10.09 -3.29 -9.45
N LYS A 123 9.87 -3.90 -8.29
CA LYS A 123 8.78 -3.64 -7.35
C LYS A 123 9.30 -2.62 -6.34
N LEU A 124 8.56 -1.54 -6.10
CA LEU A 124 8.86 -0.67 -4.95
C LEU A 124 8.64 -1.49 -3.67
N PRO A 125 9.62 -1.62 -2.76
CA PRO A 125 9.43 -2.44 -1.55
C PRO A 125 8.26 -1.94 -0.70
N SER A 126 7.66 -2.83 0.10
CA SER A 126 6.65 -2.43 1.09
C SER A 126 7.25 -1.48 2.12
N GLY A 127 6.45 -0.53 2.63
CA GLY A 127 6.89 0.44 3.62
C GLY A 127 7.99 1.39 3.13
N CYS A 128 8.16 1.51 1.81
CA CYS A 128 9.11 2.43 1.19
C CYS A 128 8.41 3.60 0.47
N MET A 129 9.09 4.72 0.49
CA MET A 129 8.83 5.89 -0.33
C MET A 129 9.97 6.07 -1.32
N PHE A 130 9.74 6.86 -2.35
CA PHE A 130 10.78 7.24 -3.29
C PHE A 130 10.67 8.71 -3.67
N THR A 131 11.82 9.24 -4.04
CA THR A 131 11.96 10.52 -4.71
C THR A 131 12.64 10.26 -6.04
N TRP A 132 12.09 10.82 -7.12
CA TRP A 132 12.77 10.86 -8.41
C TRP A 132 12.97 12.31 -8.82
N GLU A 133 14.22 12.67 -9.08
CA GLU A 133 14.62 14.02 -9.45
C GLU A 133 15.83 13.94 -10.39
N ASN A 134 15.81 14.72 -11.47
CA ASN A 134 16.94 14.80 -12.42
C ASN A 134 17.42 13.45 -12.97
N GLY A 135 16.53 12.46 -13.12
CA GLY A 135 16.86 11.12 -13.61
C GLY A 135 17.35 10.15 -12.54
N GLU A 136 17.51 10.60 -11.29
CA GLU A 136 17.95 9.79 -10.18
C GLU A 136 16.76 9.34 -9.33
N LEU A 137 16.72 8.05 -8.97
CA LEU A 137 15.72 7.47 -8.08
C LEU A 137 16.37 7.19 -6.72
N THR A 138 15.84 7.81 -5.67
CA THR A 138 16.19 7.50 -4.28
C THR A 138 15.02 6.78 -3.63
N VAL A 139 15.26 5.60 -3.06
CA VAL A 139 14.25 4.82 -2.33
C VAL A 139 14.62 4.78 -0.86
N GLU A 140 13.67 5.12 0.01
CA GLU A 140 13.85 5.19 1.45
C GLU A 140 12.74 4.43 2.17
N ARG A 141 13.10 3.72 3.24
CA ARG A 141 12.14 3.03 4.09
C ARG A 141 11.57 3.99 5.12
N TYR A 142 10.26 4.20 5.10
CA TYR A 142 9.56 4.99 6.12
C TYR A 142 8.92 4.09 7.19
N TYR A 143 8.79 2.78 6.93
CA TYR A 143 8.23 1.83 7.87
C TYR A 143 8.94 0.48 7.83
N GLU A 144 9.17 -0.08 9.02
CA GLU A 144 9.77 -1.40 9.24
C GLU A 144 8.98 -2.11 10.33
N ILE A 145 8.54 -3.35 10.07
CA ILE A 145 7.90 -4.18 11.08
C ILE A 145 8.97 -4.63 12.08
N LYS A 146 8.81 -4.24 13.35
CA LYS A 146 9.67 -4.67 14.44
C LYS A 146 8.86 -5.51 15.41
N TYR A 147 9.31 -6.75 15.63
CA TYR A 147 8.68 -7.65 16.58
C TYR A 147 9.28 -7.44 17.96
N HIS A 148 8.42 -7.15 18.92
CA HIS A 148 8.77 -7.03 20.33
C HIS A 148 7.91 -8.04 21.10
N VAL A 149 8.55 -9.13 21.55
CA VAL A 149 7.88 -10.11 22.40
C VAL A 149 7.62 -9.48 23.75
N ASP A 150 6.38 -9.55 24.22
CA ASP A 150 5.96 -9.04 25.51
C ASP A 150 5.35 -10.19 26.34
N ASP A 151 6.16 -10.75 27.23
CA ASP A 151 5.75 -11.85 28.12
C ASP A 151 5.04 -11.35 29.39
N SER A 152 4.78 -10.04 29.52
CA SER A 152 4.17 -9.47 30.73
C SER A 152 2.65 -9.64 30.82
N LYS A 153 1.98 -10.00 29.72
CA LYS A 153 0.52 -10.08 29.65
C LYS A 153 0.00 -11.50 29.85
N SER A 154 -1.15 -11.60 30.50
CA SER A 154 -1.88 -12.86 30.62
C SER A 154 -2.48 -13.30 29.29
N LEU A 155 -2.93 -14.55 29.23
CA LEU A 155 -3.64 -15.08 28.07
C LEU A 155 -4.91 -14.27 27.76
N GLU A 156 -5.68 -13.94 28.80
CA GLU A 156 -6.93 -13.17 28.67
C GLU A 156 -6.67 -11.75 28.15
N GLU A 157 -5.57 -11.13 28.59
CA GLU A 157 -5.15 -9.81 28.07
C GLU A 157 -4.78 -9.89 26.59
N TRP A 158 -4.03 -10.92 26.19
CA TRP A 158 -3.69 -11.14 24.78
C TRP A 158 -4.90 -11.44 23.91
N GLU A 159 -5.81 -12.29 24.38
CA GLU A 159 -7.07 -12.59 23.69
C GLU A 159 -7.86 -11.31 23.42
N LYS A 160 -7.96 -10.43 24.43
CA LYS A 160 -8.65 -9.15 24.28
C LYS A 160 -7.96 -8.24 23.26
N ILE A 161 -6.64 -8.08 23.35
CA ILE A 161 -5.87 -7.22 22.43
C ILE A 161 -6.03 -7.69 20.98
N ILE A 162 -5.92 -8.99 20.74
CA ILE A 162 -6.07 -9.58 19.41
C ILE A 162 -7.48 -9.36 18.89
N THR A 163 -8.50 -9.64 19.72
CA THR A 163 -9.91 -9.49 19.35
C THR A 163 -10.24 -8.04 19.01
N ASP A 164 -9.83 -7.08 19.85
CA ASP A 164 -10.07 -5.66 19.61
C ASP A 164 -9.36 -5.18 18.33
N THR A 165 -8.09 -5.55 18.15
CA THR A 165 -7.28 -5.16 16.98
C THR A 165 -7.89 -5.71 15.69
N PHE A 166 -8.33 -6.97 15.72
CA PHE A 166 -8.94 -7.62 14.58
C PHE A 166 -10.30 -6.99 14.23
N ALA A 167 -11.15 -6.76 15.23
CA ALA A 167 -12.44 -6.08 15.05
C ALA A 167 -12.27 -4.66 14.47
N GLU A 168 -11.30 -3.90 14.98
CA GLU A 168 -10.98 -2.56 14.48
C GLU A 168 -10.47 -2.60 13.03
N SER A 169 -9.62 -3.57 12.69
CA SER A 169 -9.15 -3.78 11.33
C SER A 169 -10.30 -4.11 10.38
N VAL A 170 -11.21 -5.02 10.77
CA VAL A 170 -12.38 -5.36 9.97
C VAL A 170 -13.29 -4.16 9.76
N ALA A 171 -13.59 -3.39 10.82
CA ALA A 171 -14.39 -2.18 10.72
C ALA A 171 -13.76 -1.15 9.76
N ALA A 172 -12.43 -1.00 9.78
CA ALA A 172 -11.71 -0.12 8.86
C ALA A 172 -11.82 -0.55 7.39
N HIS A 173 -11.99 -1.85 7.11
CA HIS A 173 -12.22 -2.39 5.77
C HIS A 173 -13.68 -2.33 5.32
N GLN A 174 -14.63 -2.07 6.23
CA GLN A 174 -16.04 -1.86 5.90
C GLN A 174 -16.34 -0.45 5.38
N ILE A 175 -15.36 0.46 5.42
CA ILE A 175 -15.45 1.77 4.76
C ILE A 175 -15.33 1.56 3.25
N ALA A 176 -16.48 1.32 2.59
CA ALA A 176 -16.57 1.03 1.16
C ALA A 176 -17.77 1.75 0.51
N ASP A 177 -17.59 2.19 -0.73
CA ASP A 177 -18.67 2.76 -1.55
C ASP A 177 -19.56 1.68 -2.20
N VAL A 178 -19.28 0.40 -1.92
CA VAL A 178 -19.93 -0.77 -2.51
C VAL A 178 -20.29 -1.79 -1.43
N GLU A 179 -21.18 -2.72 -1.78
CA GLU A 179 -21.58 -3.81 -0.89
C GLU A 179 -20.36 -4.68 -0.51
N VAL A 180 -20.23 -4.97 0.77
CA VAL A 180 -19.13 -5.79 1.31
C VAL A 180 -19.55 -7.26 1.26
N GLY A 181 -18.73 -8.08 0.60
CA GLY A 181 -18.83 -9.54 0.61
C GLY A 181 -17.60 -10.18 1.27
N CYS A 182 -17.72 -11.45 1.65
CA CYS A 182 -16.63 -12.21 2.26
C CYS A 182 -16.41 -13.54 1.53
N PHE A 183 -15.15 -13.93 1.35
CA PHE A 183 -14.81 -15.28 0.92
C PHE A 183 -14.68 -16.18 2.16
N LEU A 184 -15.46 -17.25 2.23
CA LEU A 184 -15.55 -18.14 3.39
C LEU A 184 -14.95 -19.51 3.06
N SER A 185 -13.83 -19.83 3.70
CA SER A 185 -13.12 -21.10 3.51
C SER A 185 -13.47 -22.18 4.55
N SER A 186 -14.40 -21.91 5.47
CA SER A 186 -14.65 -22.69 6.70
C SER A 186 -13.47 -22.78 7.68
N GLY A 187 -12.39 -22.03 7.44
CA GLY A 187 -11.27 -21.89 8.36
C GLY A 187 -11.55 -20.91 9.49
N VAL A 188 -10.76 -20.97 10.56
CA VAL A 188 -10.91 -20.07 11.71
C VAL A 188 -10.78 -18.60 11.32
N ASP A 189 -9.83 -18.26 10.45
CA ASP A 189 -9.56 -16.88 10.04
C ASP A 189 -10.73 -16.27 9.25
N SER A 190 -11.18 -16.94 8.18
CA SER A 190 -12.27 -16.44 7.34
C SER A 190 -13.59 -16.42 8.10
N SER A 191 -13.82 -17.39 9.00
CA SER A 191 -14.98 -17.39 9.89
C SER A 191 -14.95 -16.22 10.87
N PHE A 192 -13.77 -15.87 11.41
CA PHE A 192 -13.63 -14.73 12.31
C PHE A 192 -13.84 -13.39 11.58
N VAL A 193 -13.29 -13.22 10.37
CA VAL A 193 -13.58 -12.05 9.52
C VAL A 193 -15.09 -11.91 9.32
N VAL A 194 -15.78 -12.98 8.89
CA VAL A 194 -17.24 -12.95 8.63
C VAL A 194 -18.01 -12.62 9.90
N ASN A 195 -17.62 -13.19 11.05
CA ASN A 195 -18.24 -12.89 12.33
C ASN A 195 -18.14 -11.40 12.69
N GLU A 196 -16.97 -10.79 12.51
CA GLU A 196 -16.78 -9.36 12.79
C GLU A 196 -17.53 -8.47 11.79
N VAL A 197 -17.50 -8.80 10.50
CA VAL A 197 -18.25 -8.05 9.47
C VAL A 197 -19.75 -8.07 9.79
N ALA A 198 -20.29 -9.22 10.21
CA ALA A 198 -21.70 -9.40 10.52
C ALA A 198 -22.21 -8.54 11.69
N LYS A 199 -21.31 -8.04 12.57
CA LYS A 199 -21.68 -7.10 13.64
C LYS A 199 -22.09 -5.73 13.09
N GLY A 200 -21.50 -5.30 11.97
CA GLY A 200 -21.75 -4.01 11.33
C GLY A 200 -22.61 -4.08 10.05
N THR A 201 -22.73 -5.25 9.43
CA THR A 201 -23.44 -5.44 8.16
C THR A 201 -24.48 -6.56 8.27
N PRO A 202 -25.79 -6.24 8.32
CA PRO A 202 -26.84 -7.24 8.23
C PRO A 202 -26.78 -7.97 6.88
N HIS A 203 -26.88 -9.30 6.88
CA HIS A 203 -26.89 -10.16 5.68
C HIS A 203 -25.60 -10.11 4.82
N VAL A 204 -24.45 -10.40 5.44
CA VAL A 204 -23.17 -10.55 4.73
C VAL A 204 -23.26 -11.60 3.62
N LYS A 205 -22.94 -11.22 2.38
CA LYS A 205 -22.81 -12.17 1.27
C LYS A 205 -21.50 -12.92 1.41
N SER A 206 -21.58 -14.24 1.60
CA SER A 206 -20.42 -15.13 1.63
C SER A 206 -20.30 -15.95 0.35
N PHE A 207 -19.08 -16.17 -0.11
CA PHE A 207 -18.73 -16.96 -1.30
C PHE A 207 -17.73 -18.07 -0.96
#